data_AF-A0A7W5ZNH0-F1
#
_entry.id   AF-A0A7W5ZNH0-F1
#
_cell.length_a   1.000
_cell.length_b   1.000
_cell.length_c   1.000
_cell.angle_alpha   90.00
_cell.angle_beta   90.00
_cell.angle_gamma   90.00
#
_symmetry.space_group_name_H-M   'P 1'
#
loop_
_entity.id
_entity.type
_entity.pdbx_description
1 polymer ?
#
loop_
_entity_poly.entity_id
_entity_poly.type
_entity_poly.pdbx_seq_one_letter_code
_entity_poly.pdbx_strand_id
1 'polypeptide(L)'
;MNPSEQLRYANFFRVFARYTLLIITLLTLVFALLSGAETYGGGWQGIIKNSPNALPWAGLLLLLVIAWKWELIGGSIITFFGLFSIYFFNIGRNHFYWSTLLLTLFITLLGGCFLASGIIRRAAHSQI
;
A
#
# COMPACT_ATOMS: atom_id res chain seq x y z
N MET A 1 -21.67 3.31 20.53
CA MET A 1 -20.25 3.62 20.81
C MET A 1 -20.12 5.11 20.96
N ASN A 2 -19.56 5.59 22.07
CA ASN A 2 -19.45 7.03 22.30
C ASN A 2 -18.39 7.65 21.36
N PRO A 3 -18.36 8.98 21.18
CA PRO A 3 -17.41 9.63 20.27
C PRO A 3 -15.93 9.36 20.60
N SER A 4 -15.57 9.21 21.88
CA SER A 4 -14.18 8.97 22.29
C SER A 4 -13.68 7.58 21.89
N GLU A 5 -14.52 6.55 22.03
CA GLU A 5 -14.25 5.20 21.54
C GLU A 5 -14.07 5.20 20.02
N GLN A 6 -14.94 5.91 19.27
CA GLN A 6 -14.87 5.99 17.80
C GLN A 6 -13.50 6.56 17.35
N LEU A 7 -13.07 7.65 17.99
CA LEU A 7 -11.77 8.25 17.71
C LEU A 7 -10.61 7.32 18.05
N ARG A 8 -10.72 6.50 19.10
CA ARG A 8 -9.70 5.50 19.46
C ARG A 8 -9.53 4.46 18.34
N TYR A 9 -10.62 3.88 17.83
CA TYR A 9 -10.52 2.92 16.72
C TYR A 9 -10.03 3.56 15.43
N ALA A 10 -10.51 4.78 15.10
CA ALA A 10 -10.01 5.51 13.93
C ALA A 10 -8.49 5.72 14.02
N ASN A 11 -7.98 6.13 15.19
CA ASN A 11 -6.55 6.29 15.43
C ASN A 11 -5.78 4.97 15.28
N PHE A 12 -6.33 3.87 15.81
CA PHE A 12 -5.72 2.55 15.66
C PHE A 12 -5.60 2.15 14.18
N PHE A 13 -6.70 2.17 13.43
CA PHE A 13 -6.69 1.81 11.99
C PHE A 13 -5.70 2.67 11.21
N ARG A 14 -5.68 3.97 11.48
CA ARG A 14 -4.75 4.91 10.84
C ARG A 14 -3.29 4.57 11.13
N VAL A 15 -2.93 4.44 12.40
CA VAL A 15 -1.53 4.21 12.80
C VAL A 15 -1.05 2.86 12.29
N PHE A 16 -1.88 1.82 12.47
CA PHE A 16 -1.61 0.49 11.95
C PHE A 16 -1.39 0.50 10.44
N ALA A 17 -2.30 1.12 9.67
CA ALA A 17 -2.18 1.18 8.22
C ALA A 17 -0.94 1.95 7.76
N ARG A 18 -0.66 3.11 8.36
CA ARG A 18 0.48 3.96 7.96
C ARG A 18 1.81 3.25 8.09
N TYR A 19 2.11 2.71 9.26
CA TYR A 19 3.43 2.16 9.52
C TYR A 19 3.60 0.78 8.89
N THR A 20 2.54 -0.04 8.90
CA THR A 20 2.59 -1.35 8.22
C THR A 20 2.78 -1.18 6.72
N LEU A 21 2.01 -0.27 6.08
CA LEU A 21 2.16 -0.02 4.65
C LEU A 21 3.51 0.64 4.33
N LEU A 22 4.04 1.51 5.18
CA LEU A 22 5.38 2.09 5.01
C LEU A 22 6.45 1.00 4.98
N ILE A 23 6.47 0.14 6.00
CA ILE A 23 7.46 -0.94 6.12
C ILE A 23 7.38 -1.86 4.90
N ILE A 24 6.19 -2.33 4.53
CA ILE A 24 6.00 -3.23 3.41
C ILE A 24 6.41 -2.56 2.09
N THR A 25 6.05 -1.30 1.89
CA THR A 25 6.39 -0.57 0.67
C THR A 25 7.90 -0.42 0.54
N LEU A 26 8.60 -0.04 1.62
CA LEU A 26 10.06 0.09 1.60
C LEU A 26 10.76 -1.25 1.35
N LEU A 27 10.33 -2.32 2.03
CA LEU A 27 10.88 -3.65 1.81
C LEU A 27 10.66 -4.13 0.38
N THR A 28 9.44 -3.97 -0.15
CA THR A 28 9.09 -4.40 -1.51
C THR A 28 9.81 -3.55 -2.55
N LEU A 29 9.94 -2.24 -2.33
CA LEU A 29 10.68 -1.33 -3.20
C LEU A 29 12.15 -1.77 -3.32
N VAL A 30 12.83 -1.98 -2.19
CA VAL A 30 14.23 -2.42 -2.17
C VAL A 30 14.36 -3.79 -2.81
N PHE A 31 13.48 -4.74 -2.45
CA PHE A 31 13.47 -6.06 -3.05
C PHE A 31 13.33 -5.99 -4.58
N ALA A 32 12.33 -5.26 -5.07
CA ALA A 32 12.07 -5.13 -6.51
C ALA A 32 13.21 -4.44 -7.26
N LEU A 33 13.91 -3.52 -6.62
CA LEU A 33 15.09 -2.84 -7.18
C LEU A 33 16.29 -3.77 -7.31
N LEU A 34 16.47 -4.71 -6.39
CA LEU A 34 17.63 -5.61 -6.34
C LEU A 34 17.40 -6.95 -7.04
N SER A 35 16.18 -7.51 -6.98
CA SER A 35 15.88 -8.90 -7.37
C SER A 35 16.15 -9.24 -8.83
N GLY A 36 16.18 -8.26 -9.72
CA GLY A 36 16.47 -8.43 -11.15
C GLY A 36 17.80 -7.82 -11.58
N ALA A 37 18.61 -7.27 -10.67
CA ALA A 37 19.85 -6.59 -11.05
C ALA A 37 20.91 -7.56 -11.62
N GLU A 38 20.96 -8.79 -11.11
CA GLU A 38 21.94 -9.80 -11.53
C GLU A 38 21.76 -10.23 -12.98
N THR A 39 20.53 -10.27 -13.50
CA THR A 39 20.25 -10.65 -14.90
C THR A 39 20.78 -9.62 -15.90
N TYR A 40 21.10 -8.41 -15.43
CA TYR A 40 21.69 -7.32 -16.22
C TYR A 40 23.21 -7.17 -16.04
N GLY A 41 23.87 -8.15 -15.43
CA GLY A 41 25.31 -8.13 -15.15
C GLY A 41 25.68 -7.62 -13.75
N GLY A 42 24.70 -7.35 -12.89
CA GLY A 42 24.91 -6.94 -11.51
C GLY A 42 25.42 -5.51 -11.32
N GLY A 43 25.84 -5.20 -10.09
CA GLY A 43 26.34 -3.89 -9.70
C GLY A 43 25.35 -2.73 -9.93
N TRP A 44 25.89 -1.51 -9.98
CA TRP A 44 25.07 -0.29 -10.17
C TRP A 44 24.30 -0.26 -11.49
N GLN A 45 24.92 -0.73 -12.58
CA GLN A 45 24.26 -0.76 -13.89
C GLN A 45 23.06 -1.73 -13.90
N GLY A 46 23.19 -2.89 -13.24
CA GLY A 46 22.09 -3.83 -13.12
C GLY A 46 20.92 -3.26 -12.33
N ILE A 47 21.21 -2.55 -11.23
CA ILE A 47 20.20 -1.84 -10.43
C ILE A 47 19.44 -0.80 -11.25
N ILE A 48 20.16 0.04 -12.01
CA ILE A 48 19.52 1.08 -12.85
C ILE A 48 18.64 0.43 -13.92
N LYS A 49 19.12 -0.62 -14.59
CA LYS A 49 18.35 -1.34 -15.62
C LYS A 49 17.12 -2.05 -15.05
N ASN A 50 17.19 -2.55 -13.82
CA ASN A 50 16.07 -3.19 -13.13
C ASN A 50 15.11 -2.19 -12.45
N SER A 51 15.47 -0.90 -12.38
CA SER A 51 14.63 0.12 -11.71
C SER A 51 13.17 0.21 -12.18
N PRO A 52 12.79 -0.11 -13.44
CA PRO A 52 11.38 -0.17 -13.83
C PRO A 52 10.55 -1.17 -13.01
N ASN A 53 11.15 -2.24 -12.49
CA ASN A 53 10.49 -3.21 -11.63
C ASN A 53 10.10 -2.62 -10.26
N ALA A 54 10.80 -1.58 -9.81
CA ALA A 54 10.52 -0.89 -8.56
C ALA A 54 9.43 0.19 -8.69
N LEU A 55 9.06 0.60 -9.91
CA LEU A 55 8.13 1.71 -10.16
C LEU A 55 6.75 1.54 -9.50
N PRO A 56 6.08 0.36 -9.55
CA PRO A 56 4.80 0.18 -8.88
C PRO A 56 4.88 0.48 -7.38
N TRP A 57 5.97 0.07 -6.74
CA TRP A 57 6.18 0.23 -5.30
C TRP A 57 6.61 1.66 -4.93
N ALA A 58 7.37 2.33 -5.81
CA ALA A 58 7.62 3.77 -5.69
C ALA A 58 6.32 4.56 -5.79
N GLY A 59 5.43 4.17 -6.71
CA GLY A 59 4.07 4.70 -6.81
C GLY A 59 3.28 4.49 -5.52
N LEU A 60 3.30 3.28 -4.96
CA LEU A 60 2.64 2.99 -3.67
C LEU A 60 3.17 3.87 -2.52
N LEU A 61 4.47 4.18 -2.50
CA LEU A 61 5.05 5.08 -1.50
C LEU A 61 4.49 6.50 -1.63
N LEU A 62 4.34 7.01 -2.86
CA LEU A 62 3.71 8.31 -3.11
C LEU A 62 2.24 8.30 -2.67
N LEU A 63 1.50 7.23 -2.96
CA LEU A 63 0.11 7.07 -2.52
C LEU A 63 -0.01 7.03 -1.00
N LEU A 64 0.94 6.42 -0.30
CA LEU A 64 0.99 6.42 1.15
C LEU A 64 1.18 7.84 1.71
N VAL A 65 2.08 8.64 1.11
CA VAL A 65 2.26 10.06 1.48
C VAL A 65 0.97 10.85 1.31
N ILE A 66 0.20 10.61 0.24
CA ILE A 66 -1.13 11.19 0.03
C ILE A 66 -2.08 10.76 1.15
N ALA A 67 -2.13 9.47 1.50
CA ALA A 67 -3.00 8.93 2.55
C ALA A 67 -2.68 9.46 3.96
N TRP A 68 -1.45 9.93 4.20
CA TRP A 68 -1.09 10.56 5.46
C TRP A 68 -1.76 11.92 5.66
N LYS A 69 -2.02 12.65 4.57
CA LYS A 69 -2.72 13.95 4.60
C LYS A 69 -4.22 13.80 4.38
N TRP A 70 -4.61 12.96 3.43
CA TRP A 70 -5.99 12.78 3.00
C TRP A 70 -6.39 11.31 3.10
N GLU A 71 -6.76 10.86 4.31
CA GLU A 71 -7.01 9.45 4.61
C GLU A 71 -8.03 8.79 3.68
N LEU A 72 -9.14 9.47 3.35
CA LEU A 72 -10.17 8.88 2.50
C LEU A 72 -9.74 8.80 1.03
N ILE A 73 -9.16 9.88 0.50
CA ILE A 73 -8.71 9.91 -0.90
C ILE A 73 -7.56 8.91 -1.07
N GLY A 74 -6.55 8.98 -0.20
CA GLY A 74 -5.43 8.06 -0.24
C GLY A 74 -5.84 6.60 0.01
N GLY A 75 -6.74 6.35 0.97
CA GLY A 75 -7.30 5.03 1.23
C GLY A 75 -8.02 4.43 0.03
N SER A 76 -8.85 5.22 -0.67
CA SER A 76 -9.52 4.80 -1.91
C SER A 76 -8.51 4.44 -3.00
N ILE A 77 -7.52 5.31 -3.23
CA ILE A 77 -6.53 5.09 -4.29
C ILE A 77 -5.63 3.88 -3.96
N ILE A 78 -5.22 3.69 -2.71
CA ILE A 78 -4.43 2.52 -2.27
C ILE A 78 -5.25 1.23 -2.40
N THR A 79 -6.54 1.25 -2.03
CA THR A 79 -7.44 0.09 -2.17
C THR A 79 -7.55 -0.30 -3.65
N PHE A 80 -7.80 0.69 -4.52
CA PHE A 80 -7.85 0.47 -5.96
C PHE A 80 -6.50 -0.02 -6.50
N PHE A 81 -5.39 0.56 -6.07
CA PHE A 81 -4.04 0.13 -6.45
C PHE A 81 -3.79 -1.33 -6.07
N GLY A 82 -4.19 -1.75 -4.87
CA GLY A 82 -4.07 -3.14 -4.41
C GLY A 82 -4.89 -4.10 -5.29
N LEU A 83 -6.17 -3.78 -5.55
CA LEU A 83 -7.05 -4.56 -6.43
C LEU A 83 -6.52 -4.65 -7.87
N PHE A 84 -6.08 -3.51 -8.41
CA PHE A 84 -5.45 -3.45 -9.73
C PHE A 84 -4.17 -4.29 -9.77
N SER A 85 -3.36 -4.25 -8.71
CA SER A 85 -2.12 -5.03 -8.60
C SER A 85 -2.40 -6.54 -8.54
N ILE A 86 -3.48 -6.98 -7.88
CA ILE A 86 -3.92 -8.38 -7.91
C ILE A 86 -4.13 -8.81 -9.37
N TYR A 87 -4.92 -8.06 -10.13
CA TYR A 87 -5.18 -8.35 -11.53
C TYR A 87 -3.90 -8.31 -12.37
N PHE A 88 -3.13 -7.21 -12.29
CA PHE A 88 -1.96 -6.98 -13.12
C PHE A 88 -0.85 -8.03 -12.91
N PHE A 89 -0.56 -8.40 -11.65
CA PHE A 89 0.54 -9.31 -11.35
C PHE A 89 0.15 -10.79 -11.33
N ASN A 90 -1.12 -11.15 -11.06
CA ASN A 90 -1.51 -12.56 -10.91
C ASN A 90 -2.44 -13.09 -12.02
N ILE A 91 -3.20 -12.22 -12.68
CA ILE A 91 -4.22 -12.64 -13.66
C ILE A 91 -3.76 -12.26 -15.07
N GLY A 92 -3.34 -11.02 -15.28
CA GLY A 92 -3.04 -10.48 -16.60
C GLY A 92 -1.79 -11.05 -17.29
N ARG A 93 -0.94 -11.81 -16.59
CA ARG A 93 0.33 -12.34 -17.12
C ARG A 93 0.40 -13.88 -17.23
N ASN A 94 -0.74 -14.59 -17.14
CA ASN A 94 -0.80 -16.06 -17.17
C ASN A 94 0.09 -16.78 -16.13
N HIS A 95 0.50 -16.07 -15.07
CA HIS A 95 1.26 -16.64 -13.96
C HIS A 95 0.61 -16.20 -12.65
N PHE A 96 0.27 -17.16 -11.80
CA PHE A 96 -0.36 -16.92 -10.51
C PHE A 96 0.63 -17.17 -9.39
N TYR A 97 0.96 -16.13 -8.62
CA TYR A 97 1.95 -16.20 -7.54
C TYR A 97 1.26 -15.93 -6.20
N TRP A 98 1.16 -16.96 -5.35
CA TRP A 98 0.55 -16.83 -4.01
C TRP A 98 1.18 -15.72 -3.17
N SER A 99 2.50 -15.56 -3.24
CA SER A 99 3.21 -14.48 -2.52
C SER A 99 2.74 -13.09 -2.97
N THR A 100 2.66 -12.87 -4.28
CA THR A 100 2.23 -11.58 -4.85
C THR A 100 0.75 -11.32 -4.59
N LEU A 101 -0.09 -12.35 -4.67
CA LEU A 101 -1.50 -12.25 -4.29
C LEU A 101 -1.66 -11.81 -2.83
N LEU A 102 -0.97 -12.49 -1.90
CA LEU A 102 -1.06 -12.19 -0.47
C LEU A 102 -0.58 -10.77 -0.17
N LEU A 103 0.53 -10.34 -0.79
CA LEU A 103 1.04 -8.98 -0.66
C LEU A 103 0.03 -7.94 -1.15
N THR A 104 -0.51 -8.12 -2.35
CA THR A 104 -1.43 -7.15 -2.98
C THR A 104 -2.81 -7.14 -2.32
N LEU A 105 -3.29 -8.28 -1.83
CA LEU A 105 -4.46 -8.36 -0.97
C LEU A 105 -4.22 -7.63 0.35
N PHE A 106 -3.05 -7.79 0.97
CA PHE A 106 -2.73 -7.11 2.21
C PHE A 106 -2.64 -5.58 2.02
N ILE A 107 -2.05 -5.10 0.93
CA ILE A 107 -2.07 -3.69 0.54
C ILE A 107 -3.51 -3.18 0.39
N THR A 108 -4.39 -3.97 -0.24
CA THR A 108 -5.82 -3.64 -0.39
C THR A 108 -6.50 -3.47 0.98
N LEU A 109 -6.25 -4.39 1.92
CA LEU A 109 -6.79 -4.33 3.28
C LEU A 109 -6.25 -3.12 4.07
N LEU A 110 -4.97 -2.76 3.91
CA LEU A 110 -4.40 -1.56 4.53
C LEU A 110 -5.02 -0.27 3.94
N GLY A 111 -5.31 -0.25 2.64
CA GLY A 111 -6.15 0.79 2.01
C GLY A 111 -7.53 0.90 2.65
N GLY A 112 -8.19 -0.24 2.88
CA GLY A 112 -9.46 -0.33 3.59
C GLY A 112 -9.40 0.21 5.03
N CYS A 113 -8.28 0.01 5.74
CA CYS A 113 -8.07 0.56 7.08
C CYS A 113 -8.04 2.11 7.07
N PHE A 114 -7.44 2.73 6.05
CA PHE A 114 -7.51 4.19 5.87
C PHE A 114 -8.94 4.68 5.64
N LEU A 115 -9.72 3.95 4.83
CA LEU A 115 -11.13 4.26 4.59
C LEU A 115 -11.94 4.16 5.89
N ALA A 116 -11.77 3.06 6.63
CA ALA A 116 -12.42 2.86 7.92
C ALA A 116 -12.09 4.00 8.90
N SER A 117 -10.81 4.36 9.05
CA SER A 117 -10.38 5.50 9.87
C SER A 117 -11.10 6.79 9.48
N GLY A 118 -11.10 7.12 8.20
CA GLY A 118 -11.68 8.37 7.70
C GLY A 118 -13.20 8.43 7.88
N ILE A 119 -13.91 7.33 7.65
CA ILE A 119 -15.37 7.24 7.82
C ILE A 119 -15.74 7.36 9.30
N ILE A 120 -15.08 6.59 10.18
CA ILE A 120 -15.34 6.61 11.61
C ILE A 120 -15.09 8.02 12.19
N ARG A 121 -14.01 8.67 11.76
CA ARG A 121 -13.69 10.03 12.21
C ARG A 121 -14.77 11.04 11.80
N ARG A 122 -15.26 10.97 10.55
CA ARG A 122 -16.34 11.84 10.08
C ARG A 122 -17.64 11.63 10.88
N ALA A 123 -17.99 10.38 11.16
CA ALA A 123 -19.17 10.07 11.97
C ALA A 123 -19.04 10.61 13.40
N ALA A 124 -17.87 10.47 14.03
CA ALA A 124 -17.64 10.99 15.38
C ALA A 124 -17.78 12.53 15.45
N HIS A 125 -17.29 13.24 14.42
CA HIS A 125 -17.42 14.71 14.36
C HIS A 125 -18.85 15.20 14.16
N SER A 126 -19.72 14.43 13.50
CA SER A 126 -21.14 14.79 13.35
C SER A 126 -21.98 14.63 14.63
N GLN A 127 -21.40 14.05 15.70
CA GLN A 127 -22.07 13.79 16.97
C GLN A 127 -21.67 14.78 18.09
N ILE A 128 -20.77 15.71 17.80
CA ILE A 128 -20.27 16.76 18.69
C ILE A 128 -20.89 18.09 18.26
#